data_AF-A0A9R0JJG8-F1
#
_entry.id   AF-A0A9R0JJG8-F1
#
_cell.length_a   1.000
_cell.length_b   1.000
_cell.length_c   1.000
_cell.angle_alpha   90.00
_cell.angle_beta   90.00
_cell.angle_gamma   90.00
#
_symmetry.space_group_name_H-M   'P 1'
#
loop_
_entity.id
_entity.type
_entity.pdbx_description
1 polymer ?
#
loop_
_entity_poly.entity_id
_entity_poly.type
_entity_poly.pdbx_seq_one_letter_code
_entity_poly.pdbx_strand_id
1 'polypeptide(L)'
;MKLLSDRNAIKDISMALNIESSNVECLYLRASCHHALGQLKEAVKDYDAALDLELDSMEKFVLQCLAFYQKEVALYTASKLNSEFCCFDIDGDIDPLFKEYWCKRLHPKDVCEKVYRQPTLRDSLKKGKLRKQDLAMTKQKTSLIHAADSIGQKIQYNCAGFLPNRRQHRMAGLAAIEIAQKVSRAWRALQAELKNTGKGTGKYGRRARKKETVNFPSQNRGGPCCSTSSSSDPSTSYGILEDRPAARAMMSWQDVYSLAVKWRQISEPCDPVVWINKLSEEFNAGFGSHTPLILGQAKVVRYFPNFNRTLDAAKAAIKEKKYACSKADAVINLSDNRKLQD
;
A
#
# COMPACT_ATOMS: atom_id res chain seq x y z
N MET A 1 -0.47 19.36 -13.71
CA MET A 1 -1.02 20.13 -12.59
C MET A 1 -0.18 19.89 -11.35
N LYS A 2 -0.12 18.69 -10.75
CA LYS A 2 0.71 18.43 -9.56
C LYS A 2 2.22 18.73 -9.69
N LEU A 3 2.92 18.23 -10.71
CA LEU A 3 4.35 18.58 -10.94
C LEU A 3 4.63 20.09 -11.07
N LEU A 4 3.67 20.83 -11.64
CA LEU A 4 3.76 22.29 -11.78
C LEU A 4 3.46 22.97 -10.44
N SER A 5 2.51 22.41 -9.68
CA SER A 5 2.18 22.79 -8.31
C SER A 5 3.38 22.58 -7.38
N ASP A 6 4.10 21.46 -7.46
CA ASP A 6 5.23 21.16 -6.59
C ASP A 6 6.36 22.18 -6.81
N ARG A 7 6.61 22.62 -8.06
CA ARG A 7 7.63 23.64 -8.37
C ARG A 7 7.23 25.03 -7.86
N ASN A 8 5.96 25.41 -7.95
CA ASN A 8 5.48 26.68 -7.42
C ASN A 8 5.48 26.63 -5.89
N ALA A 9 5.03 25.53 -5.30
CA ALA A 9 5.08 25.29 -3.86
C ALA A 9 6.51 25.40 -3.32
N ILE A 10 7.51 24.82 -3.99
CA ILE A 10 8.92 24.99 -3.60
C ILE A 10 9.32 26.47 -3.57
N LYS A 11 8.88 27.29 -4.54
CA LYS A 11 9.19 28.73 -4.54
C LYS A 11 8.54 29.44 -3.37
N ASP A 12 7.25 29.22 -3.16
CA ASP A 12 6.48 29.85 -2.08
C ASP A 12 7.01 29.46 -0.71
N ILE A 13 7.29 28.17 -0.50
CA ILE A 13 7.88 27.66 0.74
C ILE A 13 9.31 28.18 0.94
N SER A 14 10.09 28.31 -0.13
CA SER A 14 11.43 28.90 -0.02
C SER A 14 11.39 30.38 0.37
N MET A 15 10.39 31.14 -0.08
CA MET A 15 10.17 32.50 0.41
C MET A 15 9.79 32.51 1.89
N ALA A 16 8.93 31.59 2.35
CA ALA A 16 8.60 31.45 3.76
C ALA A 16 9.84 31.12 4.62
N LEU A 17 10.70 30.21 4.14
CA LEU A 17 11.96 29.87 4.82
C LEU A 17 13.00 30.98 4.81
N ASN A 18 12.88 31.97 3.92
CA ASN A 18 13.72 33.18 4.00
C ASN A 18 13.27 34.13 5.13
N ILE A 19 12.00 34.04 5.54
CA ILE A 19 11.45 34.82 6.65
C ILE A 19 11.71 34.09 7.97
N GLU A 20 11.41 32.79 8.03
CA GLU A 20 11.62 31.93 9.19
C GLU A 20 12.37 30.66 8.77
N SER A 21 13.70 30.67 8.90
CA SER A 21 14.56 29.58 8.41
C SER A 21 14.42 28.27 9.19
N SER A 22 13.96 28.33 10.44
CA SER A 22 13.80 27.19 11.34
C SER A 22 12.36 26.66 11.40
N ASN A 23 11.53 26.96 10.40
CA ASN A 23 10.16 26.45 10.34
C ASN A 23 10.14 24.98 9.85
N VAL A 24 9.94 24.04 10.78
CA VAL A 24 9.96 22.59 10.50
C VAL A 24 8.93 22.15 9.47
N GLU A 25 7.74 22.78 9.48
CA GLU A 25 6.68 22.45 8.52
C GLU A 25 7.10 22.85 7.11
N CYS A 26 7.64 24.04 6.94
CA CYS A 26 8.16 24.50 5.66
C CYS A 26 9.31 23.61 5.17
N LEU A 27 10.26 23.26 6.04
CA LEU A 27 11.35 22.34 5.69
C LEU A 27 10.81 20.97 5.24
N TYR A 28 9.89 20.38 6.01
CA TYR A 28 9.28 19.09 5.67
C TYR A 28 8.48 19.13 4.36
N LEU A 29 7.67 20.18 4.14
CA LEU A 29 6.86 20.34 2.93
C LEU A 29 7.74 20.57 1.70
N ARG A 30 8.79 21.39 1.81
CA ARG A 30 9.74 21.62 0.70
C ARG A 30 10.51 20.34 0.38
N ALA A 31 10.98 19.62 1.40
CA ALA A 31 11.63 18.32 1.25
C ALA A 31 10.72 17.31 0.53
N SER A 32 9.43 17.26 0.91
CA SER A 32 8.43 16.40 0.28
C SER A 32 8.19 16.77 -1.17
N CYS A 33 8.13 18.07 -1.50
CA CYS A 33 8.04 18.52 -2.89
C CYS A 33 9.28 18.14 -3.72
N HIS A 34 10.49 18.35 -3.17
CA HIS A 34 11.73 17.92 -3.80
C HIS A 34 11.77 16.40 -4.01
N HIS A 35 11.36 15.62 -3.02
CA HIS A 35 11.28 14.16 -3.08
C HIS A 35 10.31 13.72 -4.18
N ALA A 36 9.10 14.30 -4.21
CA ALA A 36 8.14 14.05 -5.26
C ALA A 36 8.71 14.39 -6.64
N LEU A 37 9.46 15.47 -6.80
CA LEU A 37 10.11 15.83 -8.07
C LEU A 37 11.33 14.98 -8.44
N GLY A 38 11.74 14.04 -7.58
CA GLY A 38 12.95 13.23 -7.77
C GLY A 38 14.25 14.00 -7.53
N GLN A 39 14.17 15.19 -6.92
CA GLN A 39 15.32 16.02 -6.53
C GLN A 39 15.86 15.53 -5.18
N LEU A 40 16.35 14.28 -5.16
CA LEU A 40 16.66 13.56 -3.92
C LEU A 40 17.71 14.24 -3.04
N LYS A 41 18.68 14.95 -3.65
CA LYS A 41 19.71 15.70 -2.90
C LYS A 41 19.12 16.83 -2.05
N GLU A 42 18.28 17.67 -2.67
CA GLU A 42 17.63 18.78 -1.98
C GLU A 42 16.60 18.25 -0.97
N ALA A 43 15.89 17.18 -1.31
CA ALA A 43 14.95 16.53 -0.39
C ALA A 43 15.63 16.06 0.90
N VAL A 44 16.73 15.30 0.79
CA VAL A 44 17.46 14.80 1.96
C VAL A 44 18.03 15.95 2.77
N LYS A 45 18.56 16.99 2.12
CA LYS A 45 19.08 18.19 2.80
C LYS A 45 18.01 18.87 3.67
N ASP A 46 16.81 19.09 3.13
CA ASP A 46 15.72 19.72 3.88
C ASP A 46 15.16 18.80 4.97
N TYR A 47 15.10 17.49 4.74
CA TYR A 47 14.73 16.54 5.81
C TYR A 47 15.76 16.52 6.94
N ASP A 48 17.05 16.56 6.62
CA ASP A 48 18.12 16.66 7.63
C ASP A 48 17.97 17.95 8.45
N ALA A 49 17.76 19.09 7.78
CA ALA A 49 17.51 20.35 8.46
C ALA A 49 16.28 20.28 9.38
N ALA A 50 15.20 19.60 8.97
CA ALA A 50 14.01 19.41 9.82
C ALA A 50 14.30 18.53 11.05
N LEU A 51 15.14 17.51 10.90
CA LEU A 51 15.53 16.59 11.98
C LEU A 51 16.47 17.24 13.01
N ASP A 52 17.28 18.22 12.58
CA ASP A 52 18.24 18.92 13.43
C ASP A 52 17.61 20.04 14.29
N LEU A 53 16.33 20.35 14.11
CA LEU A 53 15.64 21.38 14.89
C LEU A 53 15.30 20.90 16.30
N GLU A 54 15.49 21.79 17.29
CA GLU A 54 14.91 21.60 18.63
C GLU A 54 13.48 22.14 18.64
N LEU A 55 12.52 21.27 18.94
CA LEU A 55 11.09 21.60 18.89
C LEU A 55 10.48 21.66 20.28
N ASP A 56 9.64 22.67 20.48
CA ASP A 56 8.93 22.99 21.72
C ASP A 56 7.55 22.30 21.83
N SER A 57 7.05 21.72 20.73
CA SER A 57 5.70 21.16 20.63
C SER A 57 5.71 19.74 20.09
N MET A 58 4.89 18.88 20.72
CA MET A 58 4.66 17.50 20.31
C MET A 58 4.05 17.40 18.90
N GLU A 59 3.23 18.38 18.48
CA GLU A 59 2.66 18.38 17.13
C GLU A 59 3.75 18.58 16.07
N LYS A 60 4.66 19.53 16.30
CA LYS A 60 5.82 19.76 15.44
C LYS A 60 6.77 18.56 15.45
N PHE A 61 6.89 17.87 16.58
CA PHE A 61 7.69 16.66 16.72
C PHE A 61 7.23 15.53 15.78
N VAL A 62 5.92 15.40 15.51
CA VAL A 62 5.40 14.42 14.54
C VAL A 62 5.97 14.68 13.13
N LEU A 63 6.23 15.94 12.75
CA LEU A 63 6.84 16.27 11.46
C LEU A 63 8.30 15.81 11.37
N GLN A 64 9.04 15.78 12.49
CA GLN A 64 10.39 15.21 12.51
C GLN A 64 10.37 13.69 12.33
N CYS A 65 9.44 13.00 13.01
CA CYS A 65 9.24 11.57 12.78
C CYS A 65 8.91 11.30 11.30
N LEU A 66 8.01 12.09 10.70
CA LEU A 66 7.71 11.97 9.28
C LEU A 66 8.90 12.29 8.38
N ALA A 67 9.67 13.34 8.67
CA ALA A 67 10.88 13.71 7.94
C ALA A 67 11.90 12.56 7.95
N PHE A 68 12.06 11.87 9.08
CA PHE A 68 12.89 10.69 9.20
C PHE A 68 12.48 9.58 8.22
N TYR A 69 11.21 9.17 8.24
CA TYR A 69 10.75 8.08 7.38
C TYR A 69 10.82 8.48 5.91
N GLN A 70 10.45 9.71 5.58
CA GLN A 70 10.50 10.20 4.20
C GLN A 70 11.92 10.33 3.66
N LYS A 71 12.88 10.71 4.51
CA LYS A 71 14.31 10.68 4.18
C LYS A 71 14.77 9.27 3.85
N GLU A 72 14.45 8.28 4.69
CA GLU A 72 14.82 6.88 4.43
C GLU A 72 14.20 6.36 3.12
N VAL A 73 12.93 6.69 2.84
CA VAL A 73 12.29 6.33 1.57
C VAL A 73 12.96 7.03 0.37
N ALA A 74 13.40 8.28 0.53
CA ALA A 74 14.17 8.98 -0.50
C ALA A 74 15.54 8.32 -0.75
N LEU A 75 16.21 7.86 0.29
CA LEU A 75 17.46 7.09 0.20
C LEU A 75 17.26 5.73 -0.46
N TYR A 76 16.20 5.00 -0.09
CA TYR A 76 15.81 3.76 -0.75
C TYR A 76 15.57 3.99 -2.25
N THR A 77 14.80 5.03 -2.59
CA THR A 77 14.53 5.41 -3.98
C THR A 77 15.82 5.74 -4.73
N ALA A 78 16.77 6.43 -4.09
CA ALA A 78 18.10 6.69 -4.65
C ALA A 78 18.87 5.39 -4.93
N SER A 79 18.79 4.41 -4.03
CA SER A 79 19.49 3.13 -4.14
C SER A 79 18.98 2.27 -5.32
N LYS A 80 17.69 2.40 -5.65
CA LYS A 80 17.03 1.68 -6.75
C LYS A 80 16.98 2.46 -8.06
N LEU A 81 17.44 3.71 -8.09
CA LEU A 81 17.28 4.62 -9.23
C LEU A 81 17.91 4.10 -10.53
N ASN A 82 19.03 3.38 -10.42
CA ASN A 82 19.76 2.82 -11.57
C ASN A 82 19.40 1.35 -11.84
N SER A 83 18.51 0.76 -11.04
CA SER A 83 18.04 -0.61 -11.23
C SER A 83 16.86 -0.67 -12.18
N GLU A 84 16.61 -1.84 -12.77
CA GLU A 84 15.37 -2.05 -13.51
C GLU A 84 14.16 -1.89 -12.59
N PHE A 85 13.06 -1.34 -13.13
CA PHE A 85 11.86 -1.08 -12.35
C PHE A 85 11.26 -2.36 -11.72
N CYS A 86 11.49 -3.53 -12.31
CA CYS A 86 11.05 -4.80 -11.75
C CYS A 86 11.68 -5.09 -10.36
N CYS A 87 12.87 -4.57 -10.09
CA CYS A 87 13.62 -4.72 -8.83
C CYS A 87 13.22 -3.71 -7.73
N PHE A 88 12.30 -2.79 -8.02
CA PHE A 88 11.71 -1.90 -7.01
C PHE A 88 10.62 -2.66 -6.24
N ASP A 89 10.80 -2.84 -4.94
CA ASP A 89 9.88 -3.58 -4.07
C ASP A 89 9.99 -3.09 -2.62
N ILE A 90 9.24 -2.03 -2.27
CA ILE A 90 9.24 -1.50 -0.89
C ILE A 90 8.79 -2.57 0.11
N ASP A 91 7.83 -3.41 -0.26
CA ASP A 91 7.25 -4.37 0.66
C ASP A 91 8.19 -5.53 0.98
N GLY A 92 9.01 -5.94 0.02
CA GLY A 92 10.05 -6.96 0.19
C GLY A 92 11.38 -6.41 0.74
N ASP A 93 11.78 -5.21 0.34
CA ASP A 93 13.10 -4.65 0.67
C ASP A 93 13.15 -3.91 2.02
N ILE A 94 12.04 -3.28 2.43
CA ILE A 94 12.00 -2.47 3.66
C ILE A 94 11.47 -3.31 4.81
N ASP A 95 12.17 -3.21 5.94
CA ASP A 95 11.87 -3.94 7.16
C ASP A 95 10.40 -3.75 7.62
N PRO A 96 9.70 -4.83 8.02
CA PRO A 96 8.33 -4.75 8.52
C PRO A 96 8.12 -3.75 9.68
N LEU A 97 9.07 -3.66 10.61
CA LEU A 97 9.01 -2.74 11.75
C LEU A 97 9.08 -1.29 11.27
N PHE A 98 9.97 -1.00 10.32
CA PHE A 98 10.04 0.34 9.71
C PHE A 98 8.71 0.72 9.07
N LYS A 99 8.14 -0.16 8.24
CA LYS A 99 6.88 0.12 7.52
C LYS A 99 5.73 0.37 8.50
N GLU A 100 5.66 -0.39 9.57
CA GLU A 100 4.64 -0.23 10.60
C GLU A 100 4.75 1.11 11.30
N TYR A 101 5.96 1.45 11.78
CA TYR A 101 6.22 2.70 12.47
C TYR A 101 5.98 3.91 11.55
N TRP A 102 6.38 3.80 10.29
CA TRP A 102 6.12 4.80 9.27
C TRP A 102 4.61 5.02 9.06
N CYS A 103 3.83 3.95 8.91
CA CYS A 103 2.38 4.04 8.72
C CYS A 103 1.65 4.59 9.95
N LYS A 104 2.12 4.23 11.15
CA LYS A 104 1.57 4.68 12.42
C LYS A 104 2.11 6.04 12.89
N ARG A 105 3.09 6.61 12.18
CA ARG A 105 3.79 7.88 12.52
C ARG A 105 4.41 7.87 13.93
N LEU A 106 4.97 6.71 14.32
CA LEU A 106 5.59 6.53 15.63
C LEU A 106 6.97 7.18 15.69
N HIS A 107 7.51 7.33 16.90
CA HIS A 107 8.88 7.81 17.08
C HIS A 107 9.89 6.80 16.52
N PRO A 108 10.90 7.21 15.72
CA PRO A 108 11.81 6.29 15.05
C PRO A 108 12.90 5.66 15.93
N LYS A 109 12.79 5.72 17.27
CA LYS A 109 13.87 5.29 18.18
C LYS A 109 14.17 3.81 18.00
N ASP A 110 13.14 2.99 18.17
CA ASP A 110 13.19 1.54 17.96
C ASP A 110 13.61 1.16 16.55
N VAL A 111 13.16 1.92 15.54
CA VAL A 111 13.56 1.71 14.15
C VAL A 111 15.05 1.97 13.96
N CYS A 112 15.61 3.04 14.56
CA CYS A 112 17.04 3.33 14.47
C CYS A 112 17.91 2.26 15.13
N GLU A 113 17.42 1.64 16.21
CA GLU A 113 18.15 0.62 16.96
C GLU A 113 18.06 -0.76 16.31
N LYS A 114 16.92 -1.10 15.70
CA LYS A 114 16.61 -2.46 15.24
C LYS A 114 16.64 -2.64 13.72
N VAL A 115 16.53 -1.56 12.94
CA VAL A 115 16.42 -1.63 11.46
C VAL A 115 17.67 -1.09 10.79
N TYR A 116 18.15 -1.82 9.78
CA TYR A 116 19.26 -1.36 8.94
C TYR A 116 18.89 -0.11 8.13
N ARG A 117 19.75 0.91 8.20
CA ARG A 117 19.54 2.20 7.53
C ARG A 117 19.79 2.12 6.04
N GLN A 118 19.01 2.89 5.27
CA GLN A 118 19.15 2.91 3.83
C GLN A 118 20.51 3.49 3.40
N PRO A 119 21.11 3.01 2.30
CA PRO A 119 22.41 3.50 1.83
C PRO A 119 22.39 5.02 1.61
N THR A 120 23.48 5.69 1.96
CA THR A 120 23.58 7.14 1.79
C THR A 120 23.41 7.56 0.34
N LEU A 121 22.99 8.80 0.09
CA LEU A 121 22.96 9.35 -1.28
C LEU A 121 24.32 9.23 -1.96
N ARG A 122 25.41 9.43 -1.21
CA ARG A 122 26.77 9.33 -1.75
C ARG A 122 27.05 7.93 -2.28
N ASP A 123 26.67 6.89 -1.55
CA ASP A 123 26.94 5.51 -1.95
C ASP A 123 26.01 5.05 -3.07
N SER A 124 24.74 5.45 -3.02
CA SER A 124 23.77 5.18 -4.08
C SER A 124 24.16 5.85 -5.41
N LEU A 125 24.65 7.09 -5.37
CA LEU A 125 25.05 7.85 -6.56
C LEU A 125 26.45 7.51 -7.10
N LYS A 126 27.31 6.85 -6.30
CA LYS A 126 28.61 6.34 -6.78
C LYS A 126 28.46 5.14 -7.72
N LYS A 127 27.43 4.31 -7.51
CA LYS A 127 27.18 3.08 -8.29
C LYS A 127 26.74 3.33 -9.74
N GLY A 128 26.65 4.58 -10.17
CA GLY A 128 26.50 4.97 -11.57
C GLY A 128 26.27 6.46 -11.65
N LYS A 129 27.01 7.16 -12.53
CA LYS A 129 26.67 8.55 -12.89
C LYS A 129 25.19 8.55 -13.25
N LEU A 130 24.43 9.47 -12.65
CA LEU A 130 23.07 9.82 -13.06
C LEU A 130 23.15 10.11 -14.57
N ARG A 131 22.89 9.10 -15.39
CA ARG A 131 22.56 9.35 -16.77
C ARG A 131 21.24 10.10 -16.59
N LYS A 132 21.26 11.43 -16.73
CA LYS A 132 20.13 12.10 -17.37
C LYS A 132 19.97 11.30 -18.65
N GLN A 133 19.15 10.26 -18.59
CA GLN A 133 18.73 9.60 -19.79
C GLN A 133 17.86 10.69 -20.39
N ASP A 134 18.47 11.51 -21.24
CA ASP A 134 17.75 12.22 -22.29
C ASP A 134 17.17 11.09 -23.12
N LEU A 135 16.06 10.55 -22.61
CA LEU A 135 15.45 9.34 -23.08
C LEU A 135 14.76 9.79 -24.34
N ALA A 136 15.50 9.79 -25.45
CA ALA A 136 15.00 10.19 -26.74
C ALA A 136 13.64 9.52 -26.93
N MET A 137 12.60 10.35 -27.00
CA MET A 137 11.23 9.86 -27.06
C MET A 137 11.00 9.27 -28.43
N THR A 138 11.14 7.95 -28.52
CA THR A 138 10.78 7.23 -29.73
C THR A 138 9.27 7.27 -29.91
N LYS A 139 8.81 7.23 -31.17
CA LYS A 139 7.38 7.20 -31.50
C LYS A 139 6.63 6.11 -30.73
N GLN A 140 7.25 4.94 -30.54
CA GLN A 140 6.68 3.83 -29.76
C GLN A 140 6.49 4.19 -28.28
N LYS A 141 7.48 4.81 -27.64
CA LYS A 141 7.38 5.25 -26.24
C LYS A 141 6.32 6.33 -26.09
N THR A 142 6.23 7.27 -27.03
CA THR A 142 5.17 8.29 -27.04
C THR A 142 3.78 7.67 -27.18
N SER A 143 3.60 6.71 -28.10
CA SER A 143 2.32 6.00 -28.24
C SER A 143 1.95 5.23 -26.97
N LEU A 144 2.91 4.58 -26.33
CA LEU A 144 2.69 3.88 -25.06
C LEU A 144 2.27 4.84 -23.94
N ILE A 145 2.95 5.99 -23.81
CA ILE A 145 2.61 7.02 -22.83
C ILE A 145 1.21 7.59 -23.10
N HIS A 146 0.86 7.83 -24.35
CA HIS A 146 -0.49 8.32 -24.71
C HIS A 146 -1.58 7.30 -24.35
N ALA A 147 -1.34 6.01 -24.63
CA ALA A 147 -2.25 4.94 -24.24
C ALA A 147 -2.38 4.85 -22.71
N ALA A 148 -1.26 4.90 -21.98
CA ALA A 148 -1.26 4.92 -20.53
C ALA A 148 -2.03 6.13 -19.97
N ASP A 149 -1.79 7.33 -20.49
CA ASP A 149 -2.49 8.54 -20.06
C ASP A 149 -4.01 8.42 -20.31
N SER A 150 -4.43 7.87 -21.46
CA SER A 150 -5.84 7.66 -21.79
C SER A 150 -6.52 6.64 -20.87
N ILE A 151 -5.87 5.52 -20.58
CA ILE A 151 -6.37 4.50 -19.65
C ILE A 151 -6.42 5.08 -18.22
N GLY A 152 -5.33 5.73 -17.81
CA GLY A 152 -5.15 6.32 -16.49
C GLY A 152 -6.15 7.41 -16.15
N GLN A 153 -6.61 8.19 -17.12
CA GLN A 153 -7.66 9.19 -16.87
C GLN A 153 -8.98 8.58 -16.38
N LYS A 154 -9.23 7.30 -16.62
CA LYS A 154 -10.46 6.62 -16.17
C LYS A 154 -10.53 6.44 -14.65
N ILE A 155 -9.41 6.56 -13.93
CA ILE A 155 -9.41 6.51 -12.46
C ILE A 155 -9.75 7.86 -11.82
N GLN A 156 -9.91 8.92 -12.61
CA GLN A 156 -10.24 10.25 -12.09
C GLN A 156 -11.69 10.29 -11.58
N TYR A 157 -11.86 10.70 -10.31
CA TYR A 157 -13.17 11.07 -9.78
C TYR A 157 -13.50 12.52 -10.15
N ASN A 158 -14.59 12.73 -10.87
CA ASN A 158 -15.06 14.06 -11.25
C ASN A 158 -16.01 14.62 -10.17
N CYS A 159 -15.47 14.91 -8.98
CA CYS A 159 -16.21 15.53 -7.89
C CYS A 159 -15.34 16.52 -7.12
N ALA A 160 -15.99 17.43 -6.37
CA ALA A 160 -15.29 18.45 -5.59
C ALA A 160 -14.30 17.82 -4.60
N GLY A 161 -13.11 18.41 -4.50
CA GLY A 161 -12.02 17.91 -3.65
C GLY A 161 -11.08 16.90 -4.31
N PHE A 162 -11.43 16.34 -5.47
CA PHE A 162 -10.56 15.40 -6.20
C PHE A 162 -9.90 16.08 -7.41
N LEU A 163 -8.71 16.63 -7.20
CA LEU A 163 -7.95 17.29 -8.27
C LEU A 163 -7.24 16.29 -9.18
N PRO A 164 -7.16 16.56 -10.50
CA PRO A 164 -6.51 15.66 -11.43
C PRO A 164 -5.00 15.61 -11.26
N ASN A 165 -4.49 14.40 -11.07
CA ASN A 165 -3.07 14.15 -10.93
C ASN A 165 -2.54 13.38 -12.14
N ARG A 166 -1.99 14.13 -13.10
CA ARG A 166 -1.39 13.56 -14.33
C ARG A 166 -0.35 12.47 -14.05
N ARG A 167 0.41 12.59 -12.95
CA ARG A 167 1.42 11.59 -12.59
C ARG A 167 0.75 10.29 -12.17
N GLN A 168 -0.21 10.35 -11.25
CA GLN A 168 -0.98 9.17 -10.82
C GLN A 168 -1.73 8.54 -11.99
N HIS A 169 -2.34 9.34 -12.87
CA HIS A 169 -3.02 8.82 -14.06
C HIS A 169 -2.05 8.04 -14.94
N ARG A 170 -0.90 8.62 -15.28
CA ARG A 170 0.10 7.95 -16.11
C ARG A 170 0.57 6.63 -15.49
N MET A 171 0.91 6.63 -14.20
CA MET A 171 1.37 5.42 -13.51
C MET A 171 0.27 4.37 -13.40
N ALA A 172 -0.98 4.76 -13.16
CA ALA A 172 -2.12 3.84 -13.17
C ALA A 172 -2.34 3.22 -14.56
N GLY A 173 -2.18 4.00 -15.63
CA GLY A 173 -2.24 3.51 -17.00
C GLY A 173 -1.11 2.52 -17.33
N LEU A 174 0.12 2.83 -16.93
CA LEU A 174 1.28 1.93 -17.09
C LEU A 174 1.07 0.62 -16.31
N ALA A 175 0.57 0.71 -15.08
CA ALA A 175 0.22 -0.45 -14.27
C ALA A 175 -0.83 -1.33 -14.97
N ALA A 176 -1.90 -0.72 -15.49
CA ALA A 176 -2.95 -1.45 -16.20
C ALA A 176 -2.42 -2.17 -17.45
N ILE A 177 -1.53 -1.53 -18.22
CA ILE A 177 -0.90 -2.14 -19.39
C ILE A 177 -0.01 -3.31 -18.98
N GLU A 178 0.84 -3.15 -17.96
CA GLU A 178 1.72 -4.22 -17.48
C GLU A 178 0.93 -5.42 -16.94
N ILE A 179 -0.10 -5.15 -16.13
CA ILE A 179 -1.03 -6.16 -15.62
C ILE A 179 -1.69 -6.90 -16.79
N ALA A 180 -2.24 -6.18 -17.78
CA ALA A 180 -2.88 -6.79 -18.93
C ALA A 180 -1.90 -7.70 -19.70
N GLN A 181 -0.65 -7.28 -19.88
CA GLN A 181 0.38 -8.10 -20.54
C GLN A 181 0.73 -9.36 -19.75
N LYS A 182 0.84 -9.30 -18.41
CA LYS A 182 1.15 -10.45 -17.56
C LYS A 182 -0.04 -11.41 -17.45
N VAL A 183 -1.25 -10.90 -17.20
CA VAL A 183 -2.50 -11.68 -17.21
C VAL A 183 -2.69 -12.38 -18.55
N SER A 184 -2.49 -11.67 -19.67
CA SER A 184 -2.63 -12.23 -21.01
C SER A 184 -1.63 -13.35 -21.29
N ARG A 185 -0.39 -13.24 -20.79
CA ARG A 185 0.61 -14.31 -20.87
C ARG A 185 0.21 -15.53 -20.03
N ALA A 186 -0.17 -15.32 -18.77
CA ALA A 186 -0.64 -16.39 -17.89
C ALA A 186 -1.87 -17.11 -18.46
N TRP A 187 -2.82 -16.37 -19.04
CA TRP A 187 -4.00 -16.94 -19.68
C TRP A 187 -3.65 -17.81 -20.90
N ARG A 188 -2.74 -17.34 -21.77
CA ARG A 188 -2.29 -18.14 -22.92
C ARG A 188 -1.57 -19.43 -22.48
N ALA A 189 -0.76 -19.37 -21.43
CA ALA A 189 -0.11 -20.55 -20.87
C ALA A 189 -1.14 -21.57 -20.35
N LEU A 190 -2.11 -21.11 -19.57
CA LEU A 190 -3.22 -21.94 -19.07
C LEU A 190 -4.01 -22.60 -20.22
N GLN A 191 -4.30 -21.85 -21.27
CA GLN A 191 -4.99 -22.38 -22.46
C GLN A 191 -4.17 -23.44 -23.19
N ALA A 192 -2.84 -23.28 -23.28
CA ALA A 192 -1.97 -24.29 -23.86
C ALA A 192 -1.96 -25.59 -23.02
N GLU A 193 -1.92 -25.48 -21.68
CA GLU A 193 -2.00 -26.63 -20.78
C GLU A 193 -3.35 -27.38 -20.90
N LEU A 194 -4.46 -26.65 -20.96
CA LEU A 194 -5.80 -27.25 -21.14
C LEU A 194 -5.91 -28.00 -22.48
N LYS A 195 -5.30 -27.47 -23.55
CA LYS A 195 -5.27 -28.15 -24.85
C LYS A 195 -4.39 -29.41 -24.86
N ASN A 196 -3.28 -29.39 -24.11
CA ASN A 196 -2.38 -30.53 -24.01
C ASN A 196 -2.94 -31.66 -23.15
N THR A 197 -3.68 -31.34 -22.09
CA THR A 197 -4.37 -32.33 -21.25
C THR A 197 -5.54 -33.02 -21.98
N GLY A 198 -6.19 -32.34 -22.92
CA GLY A 198 -7.23 -32.93 -23.80
C GLY A 198 -6.72 -33.86 -24.91
N LYS A 199 -5.41 -33.86 -25.22
CA LYS A 199 -4.78 -34.75 -26.22
C LYS A 199 -4.13 -36.00 -25.64
N GLY A 200 -4.12 -36.15 -24.31
CA GLY A 200 -3.45 -37.24 -23.58
C GLY A 200 -4.36 -38.38 -23.12
N THR A 201 -5.66 -38.41 -23.46
CA THR A 201 -6.56 -39.52 -23.10
C THR A 201 -6.79 -40.45 -24.28
N GLY A 202 -5.72 -41.13 -24.70
CA GLY A 202 -5.76 -42.30 -25.56
C GLY A 202 -4.91 -43.40 -24.93
N LYS A 203 -5.57 -44.32 -24.21
CA LYS A 203 -5.01 -45.50 -23.54
C LYS A 203 -4.19 -45.22 -22.28
N TYR A 204 -4.84 -45.32 -21.11
CA TYR A 204 -4.50 -46.23 -20.01
C TYR A 204 -5.37 -45.90 -18.78
N GLY A 205 -6.16 -46.88 -18.33
CA GLY A 205 -6.59 -47.07 -16.94
C GLY A 205 -7.55 -46.05 -16.32
N ARG A 206 -8.79 -46.50 -16.08
CA ARG A 206 -9.67 -45.94 -15.02
C ARG A 206 -8.87 -45.81 -13.71
N ARG A 207 -8.58 -44.58 -13.27
CA ARG A 207 -8.35 -44.27 -11.85
C ARG A 207 -9.35 -43.22 -11.40
N ALA A 208 -9.96 -43.51 -10.26
CA ALA A 208 -11.15 -42.88 -9.73
C ALA A 208 -11.03 -41.35 -9.66
N ARG A 209 -12.11 -40.66 -10.06
CA ARG A 209 -12.38 -39.28 -9.66
C ARG A 209 -12.43 -39.22 -8.14
N LYS A 210 -11.32 -38.84 -7.49
CA LYS A 210 -11.36 -38.34 -6.12
C LYS A 210 -11.86 -36.90 -6.22
N LYS A 211 -13.11 -36.70 -5.81
CA LYS A 211 -13.75 -35.39 -5.68
C LYS A 211 -13.04 -34.69 -4.52
N GLU A 212 -11.93 -34.00 -4.79
CA GLU A 212 -11.34 -33.09 -3.82
C GLU A 212 -12.24 -31.86 -3.74
N THR A 213 -13.17 -31.91 -2.80
CA THR A 213 -13.89 -30.75 -2.30
C THR A 213 -12.83 -29.79 -1.78
N VAL A 214 -12.55 -28.74 -2.55
CA VAL A 214 -11.70 -27.62 -2.11
C VAL A 214 -12.46 -26.90 -1.00
N ASN A 215 -12.27 -27.37 0.24
CA ASN A 215 -12.64 -26.60 1.41
C ASN A 215 -11.70 -25.40 1.47
N PHE A 216 -12.25 -24.21 1.18
CA PHE A 216 -11.61 -22.96 1.57
C PHE A 216 -11.58 -22.91 3.11
N PRO A 217 -10.41 -22.87 3.78
CA PRO A 217 -10.37 -22.46 5.17
C PRO A 217 -10.63 -20.96 5.19
N SER A 218 -11.85 -20.58 5.56
CA SER A 218 -12.21 -19.23 5.95
C SER A 218 -11.47 -18.88 7.24
N GLN A 219 -10.27 -18.31 7.14
CA GLN A 219 -9.63 -17.64 8.29
C GLN A 219 -10.23 -16.24 8.42
N ASN A 220 -11.40 -16.19 9.06
CA ASN A 220 -11.98 -14.97 9.62
C ASN A 220 -13.05 -15.38 10.64
N ARG A 221 -12.64 -15.75 11.85
CA ARG A 221 -13.42 -15.56 13.08
C ARG A 221 -12.47 -15.41 14.26
N GLY A 222 -12.53 -14.24 14.89
CA GLY A 222 -11.95 -14.01 16.21
C GLY A 222 -12.88 -14.49 17.32
N GLY A 223 -12.27 -15.17 18.32
CA GLY A 223 -12.63 -15.24 19.74
C GLY A 223 -13.87 -16.04 20.19
N PRO A 224 -13.99 -16.36 21.50
CA PRO A 224 -12.97 -16.89 22.44
C PRO A 224 -13.50 -18.09 23.27
N CYS A 225 -12.63 -19.00 23.76
CA CYS A 225 -12.77 -19.67 25.07
C CYS A 225 -11.62 -20.65 25.37
N CYS A 226 -10.99 -20.46 26.55
CA CYS A 226 -10.51 -21.43 27.57
C CYS A 226 -10.01 -22.83 27.12
N SER A 227 -8.88 -23.41 27.53
CA SER A 227 -7.93 -23.20 28.64
C SER A 227 -6.66 -24.06 28.44
N THR A 228 -5.55 -23.62 29.07
CA THR A 228 -4.41 -24.41 29.61
C THR A 228 -3.63 -25.38 28.70
N SER A 229 -2.38 -25.06 28.39
CA SER A 229 -1.19 -25.68 29.01
C SER A 229 0.10 -25.32 28.25
N SER A 230 1.19 -25.45 28.99
CA SER A 230 2.57 -24.99 28.80
C SER A 230 3.34 -25.49 27.59
N SER A 231 4.25 -24.62 27.13
CA SER A 231 5.59 -24.88 26.58
C SER A 231 5.72 -25.72 25.30
N SER A 232 6.03 -25.06 24.19
CA SER A 232 7.31 -25.20 23.45
C SER A 232 7.22 -24.43 22.12
N ASP A 233 8.02 -23.38 21.99
CA ASP A 233 8.25 -22.71 20.71
C ASP A 233 9.16 -23.56 19.83
N PRO A 234 8.83 -23.68 18.53
CA PRO A 234 9.85 -23.51 17.52
C PRO A 234 9.46 -22.36 16.60
N SER A 235 10.35 -21.37 16.59
CA SER A 235 10.51 -20.32 15.58
C SER A 235 10.17 -20.81 14.17
N THR A 236 9.11 -20.26 13.56
CA THR A 236 8.83 -20.48 12.14
C THR A 236 9.38 -19.31 11.34
N SER A 237 10.64 -19.41 10.93
CA SER A 237 11.19 -18.54 9.90
C SER A 237 10.51 -18.86 8.57
N TYR A 238 9.70 -17.93 8.04
CA TYR A 238 9.29 -17.98 6.64
C TYR A 238 10.39 -17.38 5.76
N GLY A 239 11.48 -18.13 5.64
CA GLY A 239 12.50 -17.92 4.63
C GLY A 239 12.10 -18.56 3.30
N ILE A 240 12.31 -17.81 2.22
CA ILE A 240 12.73 -18.23 0.88
C ILE A 240 12.24 -19.61 0.42
N LEU A 241 11.26 -19.60 -0.50
CA LEU A 241 10.98 -20.77 -1.32
C LEU A 241 11.86 -20.70 -2.59
N GLU A 242 13.06 -21.28 -2.53
CA GLU A 242 13.70 -21.83 -3.72
C GLU A 242 13.61 -23.36 -3.71
N ASP A 243 13.43 -23.91 -4.91
CA ASP A 243 13.44 -25.33 -5.29
C ASP A 243 12.31 -26.24 -4.80
N ARG A 244 11.13 -26.04 -5.41
CA ARG A 244 10.21 -27.14 -5.76
C ARG A 244 9.97 -27.18 -7.27
N PRO A 245 10.08 -28.35 -7.93
CA PRO A 245 9.98 -28.44 -9.39
C PRO A 245 8.58 -28.03 -9.84
N ALA A 246 8.51 -26.98 -10.68
CA ALA A 246 7.40 -26.61 -11.58
C ALA A 246 5.98 -26.99 -11.11
N ALA A 247 5.63 -26.66 -9.86
CA ALA A 247 4.27 -26.83 -9.37
C ALA A 247 3.41 -25.64 -9.86
N ARG A 248 2.75 -25.82 -11.02
CA ARG A 248 1.60 -25.03 -11.52
C ARG A 248 1.60 -23.56 -11.09
N ALA A 249 2.42 -22.72 -11.72
CA ALA A 249 2.44 -21.28 -11.46
C ALA A 249 1.20 -20.59 -12.08
N MET A 250 0.01 -20.88 -11.55
CA MET A 250 -1.14 -20.01 -11.78
C MET A 250 -0.86 -18.69 -11.09
N MET A 251 -0.84 -17.61 -11.87
CA MET A 251 -0.68 -16.26 -11.35
C MET A 251 -1.73 -15.99 -10.28
N SER A 252 -1.29 -15.67 -9.07
CA SER A 252 -2.16 -15.38 -7.94
C SER A 252 -2.77 -13.99 -8.06
N TRP A 253 -3.84 -13.72 -7.30
CA TRP A 253 -4.37 -12.36 -7.20
C TRP A 253 -3.31 -11.39 -6.64
N GLN A 254 -2.48 -11.86 -5.71
CA GLN A 254 -1.40 -11.09 -5.12
C GLN A 254 -0.38 -10.64 -6.18
N ASP A 255 -0.03 -11.50 -7.13
CA ASP A 255 0.90 -11.16 -8.21
C ASP A 255 0.36 -10.03 -9.09
N VAL A 256 -0.97 -10.01 -9.32
CA VAL A 256 -1.63 -8.95 -10.09
C VAL A 256 -1.63 -7.63 -9.33
N TYR A 257 -2.06 -7.64 -8.07
CA TYR A 257 -2.20 -6.42 -7.29
C TYR A 257 -0.84 -5.84 -6.85
N SER A 258 0.18 -6.67 -6.66
CA SER A 258 1.53 -6.20 -6.32
C SER A 258 2.10 -5.28 -7.41
N LEU A 259 1.74 -5.49 -8.68
CA LEU A 259 2.13 -4.59 -9.77
C LEU A 259 1.44 -3.22 -9.63
N ALA A 260 0.14 -3.21 -9.36
CA ALA A 260 -0.61 -1.97 -9.14
C ALA A 260 -0.06 -1.19 -7.93
N VAL A 261 0.24 -1.89 -6.83
CA VAL A 261 0.83 -1.33 -5.62
C VAL A 261 2.22 -0.74 -5.92
N LYS A 262 3.08 -1.46 -6.63
CA LYS A 262 4.41 -0.99 -7.04
C LYS A 262 4.38 0.33 -7.82
N TRP A 263 3.51 0.41 -8.83
CA TRP A 263 3.32 1.65 -9.60
C TRP A 263 2.72 2.78 -8.75
N ARG A 264 1.86 2.45 -7.78
CA ARG A 264 1.29 3.43 -6.86
C ARG A 264 2.33 3.98 -5.89
N GLN A 265 3.22 3.14 -5.36
CA GLN A 265 4.32 3.51 -4.47
C GLN A 265 5.27 4.52 -5.15
N ILE A 266 5.72 4.22 -6.37
CA ILE A 266 6.63 5.13 -7.09
C ILE A 266 5.94 6.43 -7.57
N SER A 267 4.62 6.40 -7.79
CA SER A 267 3.90 7.59 -8.24
C SER A 267 3.90 8.70 -7.18
N GLU A 268 3.80 8.35 -5.91
CA GLU A 268 3.70 9.30 -4.80
C GLU A 268 4.53 8.77 -3.63
N PRO A 269 5.85 8.96 -3.64
CA PRO A 269 6.73 8.38 -2.62
C PRO A 269 6.45 8.95 -1.22
N CYS A 270 5.82 10.13 -1.14
CA CYS A 270 5.43 10.75 0.12
C CYS A 270 4.13 10.18 0.72
N ASP A 271 3.39 9.35 -0.01
CA ASP A 271 2.13 8.78 0.44
C ASP A 271 2.26 7.25 0.60
N PRO A 272 2.39 6.75 1.85
CA PRO A 272 2.70 5.34 2.11
C PRO A 272 1.58 4.42 1.63
N VAL A 273 1.94 3.47 0.77
CA VAL A 273 1.08 2.36 0.36
C VAL A 273 1.89 1.08 0.53
N VAL A 274 1.53 0.25 1.51
CA VAL A 274 2.23 -1.01 1.83
C VAL A 274 1.23 -2.12 2.12
N TRP A 275 1.65 -3.36 1.96
CA TRP A 275 0.84 -4.52 2.30
C TRP A 275 0.74 -4.69 3.81
N ILE A 276 -0.50 -4.70 4.30
CA ILE A 276 -0.79 -4.83 5.74
C ILE A 276 -0.23 -6.13 6.32
N ASN A 277 -0.35 -7.24 5.58
CA ASN A 277 0.19 -8.56 5.98
C ASN A 277 1.72 -8.66 5.85
N LYS A 278 2.41 -7.55 5.56
CA LYS A 278 3.86 -7.43 5.51
C LYS A 278 4.40 -6.44 6.56
N LEU A 279 3.56 -6.07 7.54
CA LEU A 279 3.92 -5.34 8.76
C LEU A 279 4.37 -6.32 9.85
N SER A 280 4.85 -5.83 11.00
CA SER A 280 5.39 -6.69 12.06
C SER A 280 4.30 -7.50 12.79
N GLU A 281 4.69 -8.56 13.50
CA GLU A 281 3.75 -9.45 14.20
C GLU A 281 3.00 -8.79 15.37
N GLU A 282 3.45 -7.63 15.86
CA GLU A 282 2.70 -6.80 16.81
C GLU A 282 1.34 -6.37 16.25
N PHE A 283 1.14 -6.50 14.93
CA PHE A 283 -0.13 -6.34 14.25
C PHE A 283 -1.19 -7.39 14.64
N ASN A 284 -0.81 -8.59 15.09
CA ASN A 284 -1.76 -9.60 15.57
C ASN A 284 -2.55 -9.12 16.80
N ALA A 285 -2.10 -8.06 17.48
CA ALA A 285 -2.85 -7.36 18.53
C ALA A 285 -4.01 -6.50 18.01
N GLY A 286 -4.22 -6.49 16.68
CA GLY A 286 -5.24 -5.70 16.01
C GLY A 286 -4.70 -4.34 15.61
N PHE A 287 -4.65 -4.06 14.30
CA PHE A 287 -4.61 -2.67 13.86
C PHE A 287 -5.86 -2.00 14.41
N GLY A 288 -5.67 -1.17 15.43
CA GLY A 288 -6.63 -0.15 15.75
C GLY A 288 -6.76 0.72 14.52
N SER A 289 -7.69 0.37 13.63
CA SER A 289 -8.35 1.34 12.78
C SER A 289 -9.17 2.24 13.72
N HIS A 290 -8.46 2.94 14.60
CA HIS A 290 -8.91 4.20 15.16
C HIS A 290 -9.01 5.12 13.96
N THR A 291 -10.04 4.91 13.14
CA THR A 291 -10.66 5.95 12.36
C THR A 291 -11.12 6.88 13.46
N PRO A 292 -10.39 7.97 13.74
CA PRO A 292 -10.84 8.88 14.75
C PRO A 292 -12.11 9.46 14.13
N LEU A 293 -13.27 9.06 14.65
CA LEU A 293 -14.51 9.77 14.42
C LEU A 293 -14.37 11.08 15.18
N ILE A 294 -13.50 11.97 14.69
CA ILE A 294 -13.49 13.36 15.08
C ILE A 294 -14.91 13.84 14.76
N LEU A 295 -15.54 14.51 15.73
CA LEU A 295 -16.89 15.04 15.65
C LEU A 295 -16.95 16.09 14.52
N GLY A 296 -17.09 15.60 13.28
CA GLY A 296 -17.00 16.33 12.04
C GLY A 296 -17.71 15.48 11.00
N GLN A 297 -18.95 15.87 10.70
CA GLN A 297 -19.85 15.25 9.73
C GLN A 297 -19.85 13.71 9.71
N ALA A 298 -20.84 13.08 10.37
CA ALA A 298 -21.08 11.63 10.37
C ALA A 298 -21.34 10.99 8.98
N LYS A 299 -21.23 11.78 7.91
CA LYS A 299 -21.40 11.39 6.52
C LYS A 299 -20.01 11.17 5.89
N VAL A 300 -19.37 10.06 6.21
CA VAL A 300 -18.12 9.66 5.53
C VAL A 300 -18.43 9.51 4.03
N VAL A 301 -17.83 10.34 3.17
CA VAL A 301 -18.11 10.39 1.71
C VAL A 301 -18.07 9.01 1.05
N ARG A 302 -17.19 8.13 1.53
CA ARG A 302 -17.02 6.76 1.03
C ARG A 302 -18.19 5.82 1.37
N TYR A 303 -18.83 6.00 2.52
CA TYR A 303 -19.83 5.05 3.05
C TYR A 303 -21.24 5.62 3.12
N PHE A 304 -21.36 6.92 3.37
CA PHE A 304 -22.64 7.61 3.50
C PHE A 304 -23.58 7.44 2.30
N PRO A 305 -23.10 7.43 1.03
CA PRO A 305 -23.97 7.13 -0.12
C PRO A 305 -24.66 5.76 -0.02
N ASN A 306 -24.07 4.81 0.71
CA ASN A 306 -24.64 3.47 0.92
C ASN A 306 -25.48 3.37 2.20
N PHE A 307 -25.53 4.42 3.03
CA PHE A 307 -26.18 4.36 4.35
C PHE A 307 -27.62 3.88 4.26
N ASN A 308 -28.44 4.50 3.39
CA ASN A 308 -29.84 4.11 3.22
C ASN A 308 -29.98 2.66 2.77
N ARG A 309 -29.19 2.24 1.77
CA ARG A 309 -29.21 0.85 1.26
C ARG A 309 -28.86 -0.16 2.34
N THR A 310 -27.82 0.10 3.12
CA THR A 310 -27.39 -0.79 4.21
C THR A 310 -28.40 -0.80 5.36
N LEU A 311 -28.94 0.37 5.73
CA LEU A 311 -29.96 0.49 6.77
C LEU A 311 -31.24 -0.26 6.38
N ASP A 312 -31.68 -0.16 5.13
CA ASP A 312 -32.86 -0.85 4.64
C ASP A 312 -32.63 -2.37 4.59
N ALA A 313 -31.46 -2.82 4.13
CA ALA A 313 -31.07 -4.23 4.18
C ALA A 313 -31.02 -4.77 5.61
N ALA A 314 -30.47 -4.00 6.56
CA ALA A 314 -30.43 -4.35 7.97
C ALA A 314 -31.84 -4.45 8.56
N LYS A 315 -32.72 -3.47 8.29
CA LYS A 315 -34.13 -3.50 8.70
C LYS A 315 -34.85 -4.73 8.13
N ALA A 316 -34.64 -5.06 6.86
CA ALA A 316 -35.23 -6.23 6.23
C ALA A 316 -34.76 -7.53 6.91
N ALA A 317 -33.45 -7.67 7.11
CA ALA A 317 -32.87 -8.84 7.78
C ALA A 317 -33.36 -8.99 9.23
N ILE A 318 -33.50 -7.89 9.96
CA ILE A 318 -34.03 -7.88 11.33
C ILE A 318 -35.51 -8.31 11.35
N LYS A 319 -36.32 -7.79 10.42
CA LYS A 319 -37.74 -8.17 10.27
C LYS A 319 -37.93 -9.64 9.91
N GLU A 320 -37.07 -10.17 9.05
CA GLU A 320 -37.09 -11.58 8.63
C GLU A 320 -36.68 -12.50 9.78
N LYS A 321 -35.56 -12.20 10.43
CA LYS A 321 -34.98 -13.07 11.46
C LYS A 321 -35.71 -12.97 12.79
N LYS A 322 -36.34 -11.83 13.11
CA LYS A 322 -37.02 -11.56 14.39
C LYS A 322 -36.14 -11.78 15.62
N TYR A 323 -34.82 -11.72 15.47
CA TYR A 323 -33.88 -11.70 16.58
C TYR A 323 -32.68 -10.80 16.21
N ALA A 324 -32.02 -10.24 17.23
CA ALA A 324 -30.75 -9.51 17.14
C ALA A 324 -29.74 -10.14 18.11
N CYS A 325 -28.46 -9.79 18.00
CA CYS A 325 -27.45 -10.20 18.98
C CYS A 325 -27.05 -9.00 19.85
N SER A 326 -26.88 -9.22 21.15
CA SER A 326 -26.32 -8.23 22.08
C SER A 326 -24.81 -8.05 21.85
N LYS A 327 -24.19 -7.09 22.56
CA LYS A 327 -22.73 -6.93 22.56
C LYS A 327 -21.98 -8.20 23.04
N ALA A 328 -22.62 -9.06 23.82
CA ALA A 328 -22.08 -10.33 24.29
C ALA A 328 -22.45 -11.52 23.39
N ASP A 329 -22.88 -11.26 22.15
CA ASP A 329 -23.36 -12.25 21.17
C ASP A 329 -24.58 -13.08 21.64
N ALA A 330 -25.27 -12.63 22.68
CA ALA A 330 -26.50 -13.28 23.16
C ALA A 330 -27.69 -12.94 22.24
N VAL A 331 -28.51 -13.93 21.91
CA VAL A 331 -29.69 -13.76 21.06
C VAL A 331 -30.79 -13.02 21.81
N ILE A 332 -31.18 -11.85 21.30
CA ILE A 332 -32.31 -11.04 21.73
C ILE A 332 -33.46 -11.30 20.78
N ASN A 333 -34.53 -11.93 21.26
CA ASN A 333 -35.72 -12.17 20.46
C ASN A 333 -36.54 -10.87 20.35
N LEU A 334 -36.86 -10.46 19.12
CA LEU A 334 -37.59 -9.24 18.80
C LEU A 334 -39.09 -9.49 18.55
N SER A 335 -39.57 -10.70 18.87
CA SER A 335 -40.97 -11.10 18.73
C SER A 335 -41.88 -10.55 19.83
N ASP A 336 -41.31 -10.15 20.98
CA ASP A 336 -42.04 -9.60 22.11
C ASP A 336 -42.02 -8.07 22.06
N ASN A 337 -43.19 -7.43 22.12
CA ASN A 337 -43.38 -5.97 22.23
C ASN A 337 -42.96 -5.42 23.61
N ARG A 338 -41.84 -5.89 24.18
CA ARG A 338 -41.30 -5.32 25.41
C ARG A 338 -40.56 -4.04 25.05
N LYS A 339 -40.99 -2.91 25.62
CA LYS A 339 -40.22 -1.66 25.56
C LYS A 339 -38.81 -1.93 26.06
N LEU A 340 -37.81 -1.36 25.40
CA LEU A 340 -36.44 -1.29 25.89
C LEU A 340 -36.50 -0.78 27.34
N GLN A 341 -36.09 -1.61 28.30
CA GLN A 341 -35.83 -1.16 29.66
C GLN A 341 -34.50 -0.41 29.63
N ASP A 342 -34.48 0.77 30.26
CA ASP A 342 -33.38 1.74 30.24
C ASP A 342 -32.03 1.17 30.70
#